data_AF-A0A1D6IJ64-F1
#
_entry.id   AF-A0A1D6IJ64-F1
#
_cell.length_a   1.000
_cell.length_b   1.000
_cell.length_c   1.000
_cell.angle_alpha   90.00
_cell.angle_beta   90.00
_cell.angle_gamma   90.00
#
_symmetry.space_group_name_H-M   'P 1'
#
loop_
_entity.id
_entity.type
_entity.pdbx_description
1 polymer ?
#
loop_
_entity_poly.entity_id
_entity_poly.type
_entity_poly.pdbx_seq_one_letter_code
_entity_poly.pdbx_strand_id
1 'polypeptide(L)'
;MKFPHKLFGRSIEHCQVDSHNLKVLEQHLPCAAYEHPLCVQYDECYFGSSLDSVMTTLKDKGYIINNRAGPFSSSMWNYIGPEKSPSQAVSIRAIEQDRYKVIDKLNSRLLEEIEESKAFFQVYEGAVYMHQGANYLVEELDLASRTAFCRKADLKYYTKTRDYTDINVLGGEFVCSQGYYYSSFLYIFFIIDSSPGVVFSTLFCLLLFCLVYLTLV
;
A
#
# COMPACT_ATOMS: atom_id res chain seq x y z
N MET A 1 -32.15 7.23 -5.93
CA MET A 1 -31.20 6.35 -6.65
C MET A 1 -31.68 6.21 -8.09
N LYS A 2 -30.89 6.60 -9.11
CA LYS A 2 -31.39 6.73 -10.50
C LYS A 2 -31.39 5.41 -11.31
N PHE A 3 -30.55 4.43 -10.98
CA PHE A 3 -30.45 3.16 -11.72
C PHE A 3 -30.22 1.95 -10.79
N PRO A 4 -31.26 1.39 -10.16
CA PRO A 4 -31.13 0.27 -9.23
C PRO A 4 -30.63 -1.03 -9.86
N HIS A 5 -31.00 -1.29 -11.11
CA HIS A 5 -30.62 -2.51 -11.83
C HIS A 5 -29.10 -2.68 -11.98
N LYS A 6 -28.31 -1.60 -11.97
CA LYS A 6 -26.85 -1.68 -12.07
C LYS A 6 -26.21 -2.28 -10.81
N LEU A 7 -26.82 -2.11 -9.65
CA LEU A 7 -26.33 -2.70 -8.40
C LEU A 7 -26.54 -4.23 -8.40
N PHE A 8 -27.70 -4.68 -8.91
CA PHE A 8 -28.05 -6.10 -8.92
C PHE A 8 -27.57 -6.85 -10.17
N GLY A 9 -27.24 -6.12 -11.25
CA GLY A 9 -26.85 -6.70 -12.53
C GLY A 9 -25.34 -6.73 -12.79
N ARG A 10 -24.52 -6.04 -11.99
CA ARG A 10 -23.05 -6.09 -12.12
C ARG A 10 -22.49 -7.33 -11.44
N SER A 11 -21.44 -7.91 -12.02
CA SER A 11 -20.66 -8.95 -11.37
C SER A 11 -19.98 -8.39 -10.11
N ILE A 12 -19.70 -9.28 -9.16
CA ILE A 12 -18.89 -8.94 -7.98
C ILE A 12 -17.47 -8.55 -8.39
N GLU A 13 -16.83 -7.74 -7.57
CA GLU A 13 -15.43 -7.35 -7.73
C GLU A 13 -14.52 -8.58 -7.54
N HIS A 14 -13.48 -8.70 -8.36
CA HIS A 14 -12.49 -9.76 -8.23
C HIS A 14 -11.43 -9.37 -7.19
N CYS A 15 -11.10 -10.30 -6.30
CA CYS A 15 -9.95 -10.15 -5.41
C CYS A 15 -8.67 -10.43 -6.19
N GLN A 16 -7.79 -9.44 -6.29
CA GLN A 16 -6.47 -9.59 -6.90
C GLN A 16 -5.40 -9.52 -5.80
N VAL A 17 -4.54 -10.54 -5.74
CA VAL A 17 -3.43 -10.63 -4.80
C VAL A 17 -2.16 -10.89 -5.60
N ASP A 18 -1.11 -10.13 -5.32
CA ASP A 18 0.20 -10.32 -5.92
C ASP A 18 1.13 -11.03 -4.93
N SER A 19 1.33 -12.34 -5.13
CA SER A 19 2.24 -13.16 -4.33
C SER A 19 3.72 -12.93 -4.68
N HIS A 20 4.03 -12.26 -5.78
CA HIS A 20 5.40 -12.03 -6.26
C HIS A 20 5.92 -10.63 -5.90
N ASN A 21 5.22 -9.91 -5.02
CA ASN A 21 5.65 -8.60 -4.55
C ASN A 21 6.95 -8.73 -3.73
N LEU A 22 8.05 -8.22 -4.30
CA LEU A 22 9.39 -8.29 -3.71
C LEU A 22 9.48 -7.69 -2.31
N LYS A 23 8.75 -6.60 -2.03
CA LYS A 23 8.79 -5.95 -0.71
C LYS A 23 8.17 -6.83 0.37
N VAL A 24 7.08 -7.50 0.04
CA VAL A 24 6.41 -8.46 0.93
C VAL A 24 7.34 -9.66 1.13
N LEU A 25 7.91 -10.19 0.04
CA LEU A 25 8.82 -11.32 0.11
C LEU A 25 10.07 -11.02 0.97
N GLU A 26 10.67 -9.84 0.83
CA GLU A 26 11.80 -9.38 1.65
C GLU A 26 11.49 -9.34 3.15
N GLN A 27 10.27 -8.98 3.54
CA GLN A 27 9.85 -8.93 4.94
C GLN A 27 9.54 -10.32 5.51
N HIS A 28 8.94 -11.19 4.70
CA HIS A 28 8.50 -12.52 5.15
C HIS A 28 9.59 -13.58 5.13
N LEU A 29 10.61 -13.48 4.26
CA LEU A 29 11.70 -14.46 4.20
C LEU A 29 12.52 -14.58 5.49
N PRO A 30 12.89 -13.48 6.19
CA PRO A 30 13.52 -13.57 7.50
C PRO A 30 12.65 -14.30 8.53
N CYS A 31 11.33 -14.12 8.47
CA CYS A 31 10.39 -14.84 9.31
C CYS A 31 10.38 -16.34 9.01
N ALA A 32 10.33 -16.69 7.71
CA ALA A 32 10.40 -18.09 7.28
C ALA A 32 11.73 -18.75 7.69
N ALA A 33 12.86 -18.07 7.50
CA ALA A 33 14.19 -18.54 7.87
C ALA A 33 14.39 -18.70 9.40
N TYR A 34 13.63 -17.96 10.20
CA TYR A 34 13.61 -18.08 11.66
C TYR A 34 12.82 -19.33 12.11
N GLU A 35 11.72 -19.63 11.43
CA GLU A 35 10.89 -20.81 11.71
C GLU A 35 11.56 -22.10 11.21
N HIS A 36 12.13 -22.08 10.00
CA HIS A 36 12.82 -23.22 9.40
C HIS A 36 13.95 -22.76 8.47
N PRO A 37 15.13 -23.42 8.48
CA PRO A 37 16.19 -23.15 7.52
C PRO A 37 15.70 -23.21 6.07
N LEU A 38 16.03 -22.19 5.28
CA LEU A 38 15.59 -22.09 3.87
C LEU A 38 16.58 -22.80 2.94
N CYS A 39 16.05 -23.41 1.89
CA CYS A 39 16.81 -24.02 0.80
C CYS A 39 16.26 -23.54 -0.54
N VAL A 40 17.07 -22.79 -1.30
CA VAL A 40 16.65 -22.19 -2.57
C VAL A 40 16.08 -23.23 -3.54
N GLN A 41 16.68 -24.42 -3.64
CA GLN A 41 16.25 -25.47 -4.56
C GLN A 41 14.87 -26.05 -4.24
N TYR A 42 14.48 -26.06 -2.96
CA TYR A 42 13.20 -26.63 -2.52
C TYR A 42 12.14 -25.55 -2.37
N ASP A 43 12.52 -24.37 -1.87
CA ASP A 43 11.59 -23.31 -1.49
C ASP A 43 11.21 -22.38 -2.67
N GLU A 44 11.96 -22.41 -3.78
CA GLU A 44 11.65 -21.62 -4.99
C GLU A 44 10.24 -21.89 -5.52
N CYS A 45 9.71 -23.11 -5.34
CA CYS A 45 8.34 -23.44 -5.76
C CYS A 45 7.25 -22.70 -4.96
N TYR A 46 7.53 -22.24 -3.75
CA TYR A 46 6.59 -21.52 -2.89
C TYR A 46 6.75 -20.00 -2.98
N PHE A 47 7.99 -19.53 -3.03
CA PHE A 47 8.30 -18.09 -3.02
C PHE A 47 8.53 -17.49 -4.42
N GLY A 48 8.58 -18.33 -5.45
CA GLY A 48 8.79 -17.94 -6.84
C GLY A 48 10.27 -17.72 -7.19
N SER A 49 10.50 -17.41 -8.46
CA SER A 49 11.84 -17.27 -9.06
C SER A 49 12.65 -16.09 -8.54
N SER A 50 12.02 -15.14 -7.85
CA SER A 50 12.68 -13.99 -7.23
C SER A 50 13.42 -14.32 -5.93
N LEU A 51 13.26 -15.55 -5.41
CA LEU A 51 13.83 -15.97 -4.14
C LEU A 51 15.34 -15.75 -4.06
N ASP A 52 16.09 -16.18 -5.07
CA ASP A 52 17.56 -16.10 -5.07
C ASP A 52 18.09 -14.66 -5.00
N SER A 53 17.44 -13.75 -5.74
CA SER A 53 17.76 -12.31 -5.72
C SER A 53 17.51 -11.69 -4.34
N VAL A 54 16.39 -12.05 -3.71
CA VAL A 54 16.03 -11.54 -2.38
C VAL A 54 16.94 -12.12 -1.31
N MET A 55 17.26 -13.41 -1.38
CA MET A 55 18.20 -14.07 -0.45
C MET A 55 19.58 -13.42 -0.51
N THR A 56 20.07 -13.09 -1.70
CA THR A 56 21.33 -12.34 -1.87
C THR A 56 21.26 -10.98 -1.18
N THR A 57 20.17 -10.25 -1.39
CA THR A 57 19.93 -8.95 -0.74
C THR A 57 19.86 -9.06 0.79
N LEU A 58 19.19 -10.09 1.32
CA LEU A 58 19.07 -10.33 2.76
C LEU A 58 20.39 -10.75 3.41
N LYS A 59 21.22 -11.51 2.68
CA LYS A 59 22.57 -11.86 3.10
C LYS A 59 23.46 -10.61 3.17
N ASP A 60 23.39 -9.74 2.17
CA ASP A 60 24.17 -8.50 2.14
C ASP A 60 23.76 -7.54 3.27
N LYS A 61 22.46 -7.53 3.61
CA LYS A 61 21.93 -6.83 4.79
C LYS A 61 22.26 -7.52 6.13
N GLY A 62 22.82 -8.74 6.12
CA GLY A 62 23.21 -9.49 7.32
C GLY A 62 22.08 -10.19 8.08
N TYR A 63 20.90 -10.36 7.47
CA TYR A 63 19.77 -11.04 8.12
C TYR A 63 19.85 -12.56 8.06
N ILE A 64 20.54 -13.10 7.05
CA ILE A 64 20.68 -14.55 6.84
C ILE A 64 22.12 -14.95 6.58
N ILE A 65 22.47 -16.16 7.00
CA ILE A 65 23.76 -16.78 6.73
C ILE A 65 23.60 -18.16 6.11
N ASN A 66 24.50 -18.47 5.19
CA ASN A 66 24.60 -19.79 4.60
C ASN A 66 25.38 -20.71 5.54
N ASN A 67 24.70 -21.67 6.16
CA ASN A 67 25.38 -22.71 6.94
C ASN A 67 25.66 -23.91 6.04
N ARG A 68 26.94 -24.14 5.74
CA ARG A 68 27.39 -25.28 4.93
C ARG A 68 27.55 -26.57 5.75
N ALA A 69 27.25 -26.58 7.05
CA ALA A 69 27.55 -27.67 7.97
C ALA A 69 26.41 -28.71 8.17
N GLY A 70 25.47 -28.83 7.22
CA GLY A 70 24.38 -29.80 7.26
C GLY A 70 24.70 -31.11 6.50
N PRO A 71 24.09 -32.26 6.87
CA PRO A 71 24.28 -33.55 6.19
C PRO A 71 23.73 -33.57 4.75
N PHE A 72 22.90 -32.59 4.39
CA PHE A 72 22.44 -32.40 3.02
C PHE A 72 23.36 -31.40 2.34
N SER A 73 23.93 -31.77 1.18
CA SER A 73 24.83 -30.96 0.34
C SER A 73 24.23 -29.63 -0.17
N SER A 74 23.03 -29.27 0.27
CA SER A 74 22.31 -28.07 -0.12
C SER A 74 22.59 -26.96 0.88
N SER A 75 23.07 -25.82 0.40
CA SER A 75 23.25 -24.60 1.19
C SER A 75 21.97 -24.23 1.93
N MET A 76 21.93 -24.51 3.24
CA MET A 76 20.83 -24.10 4.11
C MET A 76 21.09 -22.68 4.60
N TRP A 77 20.04 -21.86 4.58
CA TRP A 77 20.09 -20.47 5.02
C TRP A 77 19.37 -20.33 6.35
N ASN A 78 20.11 -19.88 7.35
CA ASN A 78 19.60 -19.66 8.70
C ASN A 78 19.47 -18.17 8.96
N TYR A 79 18.45 -17.79 9.73
CA TYR A 79 18.30 -16.43 10.22
C TYR A 79 19.36 -16.11 11.29
N ILE A 80 20.03 -14.97 11.14
CA ILE A 80 21.00 -14.41 12.09
C ILE A 80 20.77 -12.91 12.34
N GLY A 81 19.59 -12.41 11.96
CA GLY A 81 19.27 -11.00 12.11
C GLY A 81 19.30 -10.53 13.57
N PRO A 82 19.39 -9.21 13.79
CA PRO A 82 19.52 -8.62 15.13
C PRO A 82 18.27 -8.82 16.00
N GLU A 83 17.11 -9.00 15.37
CA GLU A 83 15.84 -9.15 16.08
C GLU A 83 15.66 -10.58 16.56
N LYS A 84 15.25 -10.74 17.83
CA LYS A 84 14.98 -12.06 18.42
C LYS A 84 13.81 -12.80 17.74
N SER A 85 12.85 -12.05 17.21
CA SER A 85 11.66 -12.58 16.52
C SER A 85 11.28 -11.62 15.39
N PRO A 86 11.67 -11.90 14.13
CA PRO A 86 11.40 -10.99 13.00
C PRO A 86 9.91 -10.77 12.73
N SER A 87 9.05 -11.73 13.10
CA SER A 87 7.60 -11.63 12.95
C SER A 87 6.96 -10.48 13.73
N GLN A 88 7.62 -9.95 14.77
CA GLN A 88 7.10 -8.81 15.54
C GLN A 88 7.29 -7.48 14.80
N ALA A 89 8.27 -7.39 13.90
CA ALA A 89 8.54 -6.19 13.11
C ALA A 89 7.68 -6.11 11.84
N VAL A 90 7.14 -7.25 11.38
CA VAL A 90 6.36 -7.34 10.15
C VAL A 90 4.86 -7.27 10.46
N SER A 91 4.20 -6.23 9.94
CA SER A 91 2.74 -6.11 10.03
C SER A 91 2.07 -6.67 8.77
N ILE A 92 1.10 -7.57 8.94
CA ILE A 92 0.36 -8.19 7.82
C ILE A 92 -0.67 -7.22 7.22
N ARG A 93 -1.22 -6.30 8.03
CA ARG A 93 -2.35 -5.44 7.66
C ARG A 93 -2.03 -3.96 7.71
N ALA A 94 -1.10 -3.55 8.59
CA ALA A 94 -0.78 -2.16 8.75
C ALA A 94 0.23 -1.77 7.67
N ILE A 95 -0.16 -0.77 6.88
CA ILE A 95 0.74 -0.11 5.93
C ILE A 95 1.79 0.71 6.71
N GLU A 96 1.46 1.11 7.95
CA GLU A 96 2.28 1.96 8.81
C GLU A 96 2.69 1.23 10.10
N GLN A 97 3.95 1.39 10.51
CA GLN A 97 4.45 0.87 11.79
C GLN A 97 4.16 1.83 12.95
N ASP A 98 4.05 3.12 12.65
CA ASP A 98 3.90 4.17 13.65
C ASP A 98 2.43 4.36 14.05
N ARG A 99 2.20 4.42 15.37
CA ARG A 99 0.87 4.49 15.97
C ARG A 99 0.82 5.55 17.06
N TYR A 100 -0.33 6.19 17.18
CA TYR A 100 -0.64 7.16 18.23
C TYR A 100 -1.56 6.52 19.27
N LYS A 101 -1.30 6.83 20.53
CA LYS A 101 -2.10 6.35 21.67
C LYS A 101 -3.11 7.41 22.06
N VAL A 102 -4.38 7.05 22.15
CA VAL A 102 -5.44 7.93 22.63
C VAL A 102 -5.71 7.59 24.09
N ILE A 103 -5.42 8.52 24.99
CA ILE A 103 -5.48 8.31 26.44
C ILE A 103 -6.49 9.26 27.07
N ASP A 104 -7.34 8.74 27.96
CA ASP A 104 -8.19 9.54 28.84
C ASP A 104 -7.33 10.14 29.96
N LYS A 105 -7.19 11.46 29.97
CA LYS A 105 -6.34 12.23 30.89
C LYS A 105 -6.76 12.09 32.35
N LEU A 106 -8.05 11.89 32.63
CA LEU A 106 -8.55 11.78 34.01
C LEU A 106 -8.22 10.42 34.63
N ASN A 107 -8.32 9.36 33.84
CA ASN A 107 -8.19 7.98 34.31
C ASN A 107 -6.84 7.34 33.90
N SER A 108 -6.02 8.07 33.15
CA SER A 108 -4.80 7.57 32.47
C SER A 108 -5.03 6.25 31.74
N ARG A 109 -6.23 6.09 31.17
CA ARG A 109 -6.66 4.86 30.51
C ARG A 109 -6.43 4.98 29.01
N LEU A 110 -5.73 4.01 28.44
CA LEU A 110 -5.64 3.84 26.99
C LEU A 110 -7.03 3.49 26.44
N LEU A 111 -7.55 4.35 25.57
CA LEU A 111 -8.81 4.14 24.86
C LEU A 111 -8.56 3.32 23.60
N GLU A 112 -7.62 3.77 22.77
CA GLU A 112 -7.37 3.19 21.46
C GLU A 112 -5.97 3.52 20.95
N GLU A 113 -5.48 2.70 20.02
CA GLU A 113 -4.26 2.97 19.25
C GLU A 113 -4.64 3.15 17.78
N ILE A 114 -4.30 4.29 17.23
CA ILE A 114 -4.63 4.67 15.85
C ILE A 114 -3.37 4.79 15.01
N GLU A 115 -3.51 4.63 13.70
CA GLU A 115 -2.41 4.81 12.74
C GLU A 115 -2.02 6.29 12.64
N GLU A 116 -0.75 6.58 12.35
CA GLU A 116 -0.23 7.95 12.23
C GLU A 116 -0.97 8.75 11.16
N SER A 117 -1.21 8.17 9.97
CA SER A 117 -1.95 8.86 8.91
C SER A 117 -3.36 9.28 9.32
N LYS A 118 -3.99 8.56 10.24
CA LYS A 118 -5.34 8.88 10.75
C LYS A 118 -5.30 9.81 11.95
N ALA A 119 -4.21 9.83 12.71
CA ALA A 119 -4.10 10.60 13.93
C ALA A 119 -4.38 12.08 13.72
N PHE A 120 -3.79 12.66 12.67
CA PHE A 120 -3.97 14.08 12.34
C PHE A 120 -5.39 14.44 11.90
N PHE A 121 -6.17 13.48 11.39
CA PHE A 121 -7.55 13.73 10.97
C PHE A 121 -8.58 13.48 12.07
N GLN A 122 -8.27 12.61 13.03
CA GLN A 122 -9.23 12.16 14.05
C GLN A 122 -8.96 12.72 15.45
N VAL A 123 -7.68 12.92 15.83
CA VAL A 123 -7.28 13.31 17.20
C VAL A 123 -6.36 14.52 17.24
N TYR A 124 -6.60 15.49 16.35
CA TYR A 124 -5.97 16.80 16.46
C TYR A 124 -6.48 17.57 17.69
N GLU A 125 -5.74 18.58 18.12
CA GLU A 125 -6.12 19.42 19.26
C GLU A 125 -7.50 20.08 19.05
N GLY A 126 -8.42 19.89 19.99
CA GLY A 126 -9.80 20.36 19.90
C GLY A 126 -10.74 19.45 19.09
N ALA A 127 -10.27 18.30 18.59
CA ALA A 127 -11.12 17.32 17.94
C ALA A 127 -12.10 16.67 18.92
N VAL A 128 -13.28 16.29 18.41
CA VAL A 128 -14.24 15.44 19.12
C VAL A 128 -14.02 14.01 18.67
N TYR A 129 -13.35 13.23 19.53
CA TYR A 129 -13.11 11.80 19.34
C TYR A 129 -14.26 10.99 19.94
N MET A 130 -14.85 10.11 19.14
CA MET A 130 -15.94 9.24 19.61
C MET A 130 -15.42 7.80 19.75
N HIS A 131 -15.46 7.27 20.97
CA HIS A 131 -15.03 5.90 21.26
C HIS A 131 -16.17 5.14 21.94
N GLN A 132 -16.64 4.06 21.29
CA GLN A 132 -17.73 3.20 21.78
C GLN A 132 -19.01 3.97 22.16
N GLY A 133 -19.35 5.03 21.40
CA GLY A 133 -20.53 5.86 21.63
C GLY A 133 -20.36 6.93 22.72
N ALA A 134 -19.20 7.00 23.38
CA ALA A 134 -18.85 8.09 24.28
C ALA A 134 -17.99 9.14 23.57
N ASN A 135 -18.29 10.42 23.83
CA ASN A 135 -17.56 11.54 23.25
C ASN A 135 -16.42 11.98 24.17
N TYR A 136 -15.26 12.21 23.56
CA TYR A 136 -14.04 12.69 24.17
C TYR A 136 -13.56 13.92 23.41
N LEU A 137 -13.25 14.99 24.13
CA LEU A 137 -12.59 16.17 23.57
C LEU A 137 -11.08 15.97 23.68
N VAL A 138 -10.37 16.08 22.56
CA VAL A 138 -8.91 16.04 22.54
C VAL A 138 -8.39 17.38 23.05
N GLU A 139 -7.65 17.37 24.15
CA GLU A 139 -7.06 18.58 24.74
C GLU A 139 -5.66 18.85 24.20
N GLU A 140 -4.89 17.81 23.90
CA GLU A 140 -3.51 17.93 23.48
C GLU A 140 -3.10 16.71 22.66
N LEU A 141 -2.35 16.95 21.57
CA LEU A 141 -1.70 15.91 20.78
C LEU A 141 -0.18 16.09 20.87
N ASP A 142 0.46 15.26 21.68
CA ASP A 142 1.92 15.26 21.80
C ASP A 142 2.53 14.38 20.70
N LEU A 143 3.20 15.02 19.74
CA LEU A 143 3.86 14.38 18.61
C LEU A 143 5.15 13.65 19.03
N ALA A 144 5.83 14.10 20.10
CA ALA A 144 7.07 13.50 20.56
C ALA A 144 6.80 12.18 21.29
N SER A 145 5.77 12.14 22.16
CA SER A 145 5.34 10.91 22.82
C SER A 145 4.30 10.10 22.03
N ARG A 146 3.86 10.61 20.87
CA ARG A 146 2.81 10.02 20.01
C ARG A 146 1.53 9.72 20.80
N THR A 147 1.13 10.65 21.66
CA THR A 147 0.01 10.46 22.59
C THR A 147 -0.98 11.61 22.48
N ALA A 148 -2.24 11.27 22.22
CA ALA A 148 -3.36 12.19 22.24
C ALA A 148 -4.06 12.11 23.60
N PHE A 149 -4.02 13.21 24.35
CA PHE A 149 -4.70 13.34 25.64
C PHE A 149 -6.11 13.87 25.44
N CYS A 150 -7.08 13.11 25.91
CA CYS A 150 -8.49 13.39 25.73
C CYS A 150 -9.21 13.43 27.07
N ARG A 151 -10.31 14.18 27.12
CA ARG A 151 -11.21 14.24 28.28
C ARG A 151 -12.62 13.87 27.84
N LYS A 152 -13.29 13.02 28.60
CA LYS A 152 -14.71 12.71 28.36
C LYS A 152 -15.54 13.99 28.48
N ALA A 153 -16.35 14.28 27.46
CA ALA A 153 -17.18 15.49 27.42
C ALA A 153 -18.54 15.21 26.78
N ASP A 154 -19.60 15.81 27.32
CA ASP A 154 -20.91 15.81 26.68
C ASP A 154 -21.01 17.02 25.75
N LEU A 155 -20.97 16.76 24.44
CA LEU A 155 -20.89 17.77 23.39
C LEU A 155 -22.10 17.65 22.46
N LYS A 156 -22.66 18.79 22.04
CA LYS A 156 -23.80 18.86 21.11
C LYS A 156 -23.39 18.99 19.64
N TYR A 157 -22.11 18.82 19.35
CA TYR A 157 -21.54 18.93 18.01
C TYR A 157 -20.50 17.83 17.79
N TYR A 158 -20.19 17.57 16.53
CA TYR A 158 -19.10 16.69 16.13
C TYR A 158 -18.16 17.46 15.21
N THR A 159 -16.91 17.01 15.17
CA THR A 159 -15.90 17.55 14.26
C THR A 159 -15.76 16.68 13.03
N LYS A 160 -15.55 17.33 11.87
CA LYS A 160 -15.22 16.64 10.63
C LYS A 160 -14.15 17.45 9.90
N THR A 161 -13.04 16.80 9.60
CA THR A 161 -11.94 17.40 8.83
C THR A 161 -12.30 17.50 7.36
N ARG A 162 -11.75 18.54 6.71
CA ARG A 162 -11.73 18.68 5.26
C ARG A 162 -10.30 18.49 4.82
N ASP A 163 -10.10 17.55 3.90
CA ASP A 163 -8.79 17.27 3.33
C ASP A 163 -8.63 17.99 1.99
N TYR A 164 -7.44 18.53 1.75
CA TYR A 164 -7.03 19.16 0.50
C TYR A 164 -5.70 18.54 0.08
N THR A 165 -5.74 17.72 -0.96
CA THR A 165 -4.55 17.07 -1.51
C THR A 165 -4.04 17.88 -2.69
N ASP A 166 -2.78 18.33 -2.61
CA ASP A 166 -2.03 18.90 -3.74
C ASP A 166 -0.90 17.94 -4.12
N ILE A 167 -0.69 17.75 -5.42
CA ILE A 167 0.28 16.79 -5.95
C ILE A 167 1.29 17.56 -6.79
N ASN A 168 2.51 17.67 -6.25
CA ASN A 168 3.64 18.23 -6.98
C ASN A 168 4.60 17.13 -7.42
N VAL A 169 4.96 17.09 -8.70
CA VAL A 169 5.88 16.11 -9.25
C VAL A 169 7.32 16.60 -9.04
N LEU A 170 8.01 16.01 -8.06
CA LEU A 170 9.38 16.36 -7.71
C LEU A 170 10.36 15.50 -8.53
N GLY A 171 10.65 15.94 -9.74
CA GLY A 171 11.60 15.27 -10.63
C GLY A 171 10.97 14.16 -11.46
N GLY A 172 11.43 14.08 -12.70
CA GLY A 172 11.07 13.05 -13.65
C GLY A 172 11.95 13.20 -14.88
N GLU A 173 12.71 12.16 -15.21
CA GLU A 173 13.11 11.99 -16.60
C GLU A 173 11.84 11.63 -17.35
N PHE A 174 11.30 12.57 -18.12
CA PHE A 174 10.31 12.23 -19.11
C PHE A 174 10.96 11.20 -20.02
N VAL A 175 10.56 9.93 -19.89
CA VAL A 175 10.92 8.91 -20.89
C VAL A 175 10.11 9.25 -22.14
N CYS A 176 10.63 10.21 -22.89
CA CYS A 176 10.12 10.57 -24.20
C CYS A 176 10.48 9.40 -25.11
N SER A 177 9.57 8.43 -25.22
CA SER A 177 9.60 7.52 -26.37
C SER A 177 9.50 8.40 -27.62
N GLN A 178 10.48 8.23 -28.50
CA GLN A 178 10.80 9.13 -29.61
C GLN A 178 9.58 9.72 -30.33
N GLY A 179 9.58 11.06 -30.42
CA GLY A 179 9.02 11.84 -31.52
C GLY A 179 7.49 11.91 -31.60
N TYR A 180 6.92 13.05 -31.20
CA TYR A 180 6.27 14.05 -32.06
C TYR A 180 5.66 15.12 -31.14
N TYR A 181 6.26 16.32 -31.14
CA TYR A 181 5.64 17.50 -30.53
C TYR A 181 4.40 17.88 -31.35
N TYR A 182 3.21 17.59 -30.84
CA TYR A 182 2.03 18.39 -31.09
C TYR A 182 1.61 19.01 -29.75
N SER A 183 1.67 20.34 -29.68
CA SER A 183 0.94 21.10 -28.66
C SER A 183 -0.53 20.77 -28.84
N SER A 184 -1.03 19.86 -28.02
CA SER A 184 -2.43 19.50 -27.95
C SER A 184 -2.81 19.53 -26.49
N PHE A 185 -3.57 20.56 -26.11
CA PHE A 185 -4.30 20.60 -24.85
C PHE A 185 -5.09 19.30 -24.74
N LEU A 186 -4.62 18.36 -23.91
CA LEU A 186 -5.33 17.14 -23.63
C LEU A 186 -6.46 17.48 -22.65
N TYR A 187 -7.59 17.94 -23.19
CA TYR A 187 -8.86 17.80 -22.49
C TYR A 187 -9.13 16.30 -22.38
N ILE A 188 -8.89 15.73 -21.20
CA ILE A 188 -9.38 14.38 -20.88
C ILE A 188 -10.90 14.48 -20.76
N PHE A 189 -11.58 14.35 -21.89
CA PHE A 189 -13.01 14.03 -21.92
C PHE A 189 -13.13 12.54 -21.59
N PHE A 190 -13.62 12.23 -20.39
CA PHE A 190 -14.17 10.91 -20.09
C PHE A 190 -15.38 10.68 -21.00
N ILE A 191 -15.20 10.00 -22.13
CA ILE A 191 -16.33 9.43 -22.88
C ILE A 191 -16.74 8.17 -22.13
N ILE A 192 -17.79 8.30 -21.31
CA ILE A 192 -18.53 7.15 -20.80
C ILE A 192 -19.49 6.76 -21.93
N ASP A 193 -19.06 5.89 -22.85
CA ASP A 193 -19.99 5.28 -23.78
C ASP A 193 -20.79 4.19 -23.04
N SER A 194 -22.06 4.47 -22.80
CA SER A 194 -23.05 3.52 -22.31
C SER A 194 -23.87 3.03 -23.51
N SER A 195 -23.35 2.05 -24.24
CA SER A 195 -24.12 1.34 -25.26
C SER A 195 -23.79 -0.16 -25.22
N PRO A 196 -24.79 -1.06 -25.12
CA PRO A 196 -24.57 -2.48 -24.89
C PRO A 196 -24.38 -3.26 -26.19
N GLY A 197 -23.30 -4.05 -26.24
CA GLY A 197 -23.21 -5.26 -27.04
C GLY A 197 -22.63 -5.12 -28.45
N VAL A 198 -21.31 -5.37 -28.60
CA VAL A 198 -20.75 -6.02 -29.80
C VAL A 198 -19.49 -6.81 -29.39
N VAL A 199 -19.47 -8.09 -29.76
CA VAL A 199 -18.37 -9.07 -29.63
C VAL A 199 -17.47 -8.95 -30.87
N PHE A 200 -16.13 -9.07 -30.80
CA PHE A 200 -15.20 -9.59 -31.85
C PHE A 200 -13.74 -9.34 -31.38
N SER A 201 -12.99 -10.35 -30.90
CA SER A 201 -12.10 -11.30 -31.61
C SER A 201 -10.98 -10.68 -32.47
N THR A 202 -9.75 -10.86 -32.00
CA THR A 202 -8.48 -11.14 -32.73
C THR A 202 -8.16 -10.50 -34.10
N LEU A 203 -7.00 -9.80 -34.14
CA LEU A 203 -5.89 -9.92 -35.11
C LEU A 203 -6.17 -9.65 -36.62
N PHE A 204 -5.75 -8.49 -37.15
CA PHE A 204 -5.13 -8.21 -38.48
C PHE A 204 -5.09 -6.68 -38.70
N CYS A 205 -3.94 -6.02 -38.84
CA CYS A 205 -3.07 -5.85 -40.03
C CYS A 205 -3.56 -4.76 -41.04
N LEU A 206 -2.57 -4.02 -41.57
CA LEU A 206 -2.60 -3.01 -42.66
C LEU A 206 -3.10 -1.61 -42.28
N LEU A 207 -2.24 -0.59 -42.09
CA LEU A 207 -1.34 0.01 -43.08
C LEU A 207 -2.11 0.38 -44.36
N LEU A 208 -2.76 1.56 -44.35
CA LEU A 208 -3.12 2.24 -45.57
C LEU A 208 -2.87 3.75 -45.43
N PHE A 209 -1.92 4.20 -46.24
CA PHE A 209 -1.69 5.55 -46.69
C PHE A 209 -2.99 6.38 -46.80
N CYS A 210 -3.00 7.58 -46.24
CA CYS A 210 -3.77 8.67 -46.82
C CYS A 210 -2.84 9.87 -47.03
N LEU A 211 -2.38 9.98 -48.27
CA LEU A 211 -1.53 11.01 -48.83
C LEU A 211 -2.44 11.85 -49.72
N VAL A 212 -3.01 12.94 -49.19
CA VAL A 212 -3.78 13.95 -49.95
C VAL A 212 -3.63 15.26 -49.17
N TYR A 213 -2.73 16.18 -49.59
CA TYR A 213 -3.06 17.45 -50.26
C TYR A 213 -3.80 18.43 -49.30
N LEU A 214 -3.44 19.69 -49.05
CA LEU A 214 -2.97 20.74 -49.96
C LEU A 214 -2.75 22.06 -49.15
N THR A 215 -1.62 22.74 -49.41
CA THR A 215 -1.33 24.21 -49.48
C THR A 215 -1.62 25.22 -48.36
N LEU A 216 -0.58 26.08 -48.16
CA LEU A 216 -0.53 27.55 -48.00
C LEU A 216 -1.38 28.14 -46.85
N VAL A 217 -0.80 28.81 -45.85
CA VAL A 217 0.13 29.96 -45.89
C VAL A 217 1.18 29.84 -44.79
#